data_AF-A0A0D6LP74-F1
#
_entry.id   AF-A0A0D6LP74-F1
#
_cell.length_a   1.000
_cell.length_b   1.000
_cell.length_c   1.000
_cell.angle_alpha   90.00
_cell.angle_beta   90.00
_cell.angle_gamma   90.00
#
_symmetry.space_group_name_H-M   'P 1'
#
loop_
_entity.id
_entity.type
_entity.pdbx_description
1 polymer ?
#
loop_
_entity_poly.entity_id
_entity_poly.type
_entity_poly.pdbx_seq_one_letter_code
_entity_poly.pdbx_strand_id
1 'polypeptide(L)'
;MGVANASIRRNEWSILQEVVILNDVRGDFHYNFSHVTPSQLLAKLYYECDQNLAGPANEECHHIAKENLMLIYTDLQAGKGAYFICQQLDLC
;
A
#
# COMPACT_ATOMS: atom_id res chain seq x y z
N MET A 1 -18.63 13.27 -24.75
CA MET A 1 -18.37 13.62 -23.34
C MET A 1 -17.29 12.67 -22.86
N GLY A 2 -16.03 13.11 -22.94
CA GLY A 2 -14.87 12.28 -22.66
C GLY A 2 -14.55 12.31 -21.18
N VAL A 3 -14.72 11.19 -20.49
CA VAL A 3 -14.04 10.94 -19.23
C VAL A 3 -12.63 10.48 -19.60
N ALA A 4 -11.65 11.37 -19.43
CA ALA A 4 -10.25 11.00 -19.37
C ALA A 4 -10.07 10.16 -18.10
N ASN A 5 -10.30 8.86 -18.21
CA ASN A 5 -10.07 7.94 -17.10
C ASN A 5 -8.55 7.84 -16.92
N ALA A 6 -8.09 8.01 -15.68
CA ALA A 6 -6.71 8.18 -15.25
C ALA A 6 -5.84 6.91 -15.44
N SER A 7 -5.85 6.34 -16.64
CA SER A 7 -5.24 5.07 -17.01
C SER A 7 -3.87 5.25 -17.69
N ILE A 8 -3.24 6.42 -17.51
CA ILE A 8 -1.92 6.69 -18.09
C ILE A 8 -0.88 6.00 -17.20
N ARG A 9 -0.62 4.73 -17.51
CA ARG A 9 0.66 4.06 -17.22
C ARG A 9 1.10 4.10 -15.75
N ARG A 10 0.46 3.31 -14.88
CA ARG A 10 1.15 2.79 -13.69
C ARG A 10 2.37 2.02 -14.21
N ASN A 11 3.53 2.65 -14.17
CA ASN A 11 4.77 2.07 -14.67
C ASN A 11 4.97 0.69 -14.01
N GLU A 12 5.42 -0.30 -14.75
CA GLU A 12 5.71 -1.66 -14.24
C GLU A 12 6.69 -1.66 -13.04
N TRP A 13 7.39 -0.54 -12.83
CA TRP A 13 8.30 -0.28 -11.71
C TRP A 13 7.56 0.09 -10.39
N SER A 14 6.38 0.72 -10.47
CA SER A 14 5.56 1.08 -9.31
C SER A 14 4.90 -0.15 -8.66
N ILE A 15 4.59 -1.17 -9.47
CA ILE A 15 3.95 -2.43 -9.05
C ILE A 15 4.80 -3.18 -8.01
N LEU A 16 6.12 -3.28 -8.24
CA LEU A 16 7.03 -3.95 -7.32
C LEU A 16 7.22 -3.14 -6.02
N GLN A 17 7.17 -1.81 -6.09
CA GLN A 17 7.44 -0.95 -4.94
C GLN A 17 6.35 -1.04 -3.87
N GLU A 18 5.07 -1.07 -4.26
CA GLU A 18 3.95 -1.22 -3.32
C GLU A 18 3.97 -2.59 -2.60
N VAL A 19 4.33 -3.66 -3.32
CA VAL A 19 4.47 -5.00 -2.74
C VAL A 19 5.66 -5.07 -1.76
N VAL A 20 6.77 -4.39 -2.07
CA VAL A 20 7.93 -4.29 -1.18
C VAL A 20 7.55 -3.53 0.09
N ILE A 21 6.98 -2.33 -0.04
CA ILE A 21 6.52 -1.50 1.08
C ILE A 21 5.59 -2.30 2.00
N LEU A 22 4.57 -2.96 1.43
CA LEU A 22 3.63 -3.72 2.23
C LEU A 22 4.25 -4.97 2.86
N ASN A 23 5.28 -5.57 2.25
CA ASN A 23 6.04 -6.65 2.88
C ASN A 23 6.93 -6.15 4.02
N ASP A 24 7.53 -4.97 3.90
CA ASP A 24 8.34 -4.38 4.97
C ASP A 24 7.45 -4.03 6.18
N VAL A 25 6.28 -3.42 5.94
CA VAL A 25 5.27 -3.20 6.99
C VAL A 25 4.87 -4.52 7.67
N ARG A 26 4.65 -5.59 6.89
CA ARG A 26 4.33 -6.92 7.44
C ARG A 26 5.48 -7.48 8.28
N GLY A 27 6.72 -7.33 7.84
CA GLY A 27 7.91 -7.76 8.58
C GLY A 27 8.04 -7.05 9.91
N ASP A 28 7.82 -5.74 9.94
CA ASP A 28 7.96 -4.90 11.14
C ASP A 28 6.89 -5.18 12.20
N PHE A 29 5.70 -5.58 11.78
CA PHE A 29 4.67 -6.09 12.69
C PHE A 29 4.76 -7.60 12.94
N HIS A 30 5.86 -8.24 12.54
CA HIS A 30 6.08 -9.68 12.67
C HIS A 30 4.90 -10.53 12.15
N TYR A 31 4.28 -10.08 11.06
CA TYR A 31 3.11 -10.67 10.42
C TYR A 31 1.88 -10.80 11.35
N ASN A 32 1.83 -10.06 12.46
CA ASN A 32 0.75 -10.09 13.43
C ASN A 32 0.08 -8.72 13.59
N PHE A 33 -1.17 -8.63 13.12
CA PHE A 33 -1.96 -7.41 13.12
C PHE A 33 -3.13 -7.43 14.13
N SER A 34 -3.18 -8.41 15.03
CA SER A 34 -4.28 -8.54 16.02
C SER A 34 -4.35 -7.38 17.02
N HIS A 35 -3.24 -6.68 17.24
CA HIS A 35 -3.14 -5.55 18.18
C HIS A 35 -2.72 -4.23 17.52
N VAL A 36 -2.60 -4.24 16.19
CA VAL A 36 -2.27 -3.03 15.41
C VAL A 36 -3.56 -2.25 15.18
N THR A 37 -3.55 -0.95 15.41
CA THR A 37 -4.69 -0.09 15.04
C THR A 37 -4.55 0.41 13.60
N PRO A 38 -5.65 0.81 12.94
CA PRO A 38 -5.56 1.44 11.62
C PRO A 38 -4.63 2.66 11.58
N SER A 39 -4.59 3.47 12.64
CA SER A 39 -3.70 4.63 12.73
C SER A 39 -2.22 4.23 12.82
N GLN A 40 -1.88 3.17 13.56
CA GLN A 40 -0.52 2.63 13.62
C GLN A 40 -0.08 2.05 12.27
N LEU A 41 -0.98 1.32 11.60
CA LEU A 41 -0.73 0.80 10.27
C LEU A 41 -0.49 1.93 9.27
N LEU A 42 -1.34 2.96 9.25
CA LEU A 42 -1.20 4.10 8.33
C LEU A 42 0.12 4.84 8.55
N ALA A 43 0.47 5.12 9.80
CA ALA A 43 1.74 5.77 10.13
C ALA A 43 2.94 4.96 9.62
N LYS A 44 2.86 3.62 9.70
CA LYS A 44 3.91 2.73 9.22
C LYS A 44 3.97 2.66 7.69
N LEU A 45 2.83 2.59 7.01
CA LEU A 45 2.79 2.68 5.54
C LEU A 45 3.43 3.97 5.03
N TYR A 46 3.09 5.11 5.65
CA TYR A 46 3.69 6.40 5.28
C TYR A 46 5.19 6.42 5.51
N TYR A 47 5.65 5.90 6.65
CA TYR A 47 7.07 5.78 6.92
C TYR A 47 7.79 4.98 5.83
N GLU A 48 7.24 3.83 5.40
CA GLU A 48 7.85 3.03 4.34
C GLU A 48 7.79 3.71 2.96
N CYS A 49 6.70 4.43 2.64
CA CYS A 49 6.64 5.26 1.44
C CYS A 49 7.79 6.30 1.46
N ASP A 50 8.00 7.00 2.58
CA ASP A 50 9.03 8.03 2.72
C ASP A 50 10.46 7.47 2.67
N GLN A 51 10.68 6.22 3.10
CA GLN A 51 11.99 5.57 3.05
C GLN A 51 12.34 5.04 1.66
N ASN A 52 11.34 4.57 0.90
CA ASN A 52 11.57 3.84 -0.34
C ASN A 52 11.30 4.66 -1.60
N LEU A 53 10.53 5.75 -1.49
CA LEU A 53 10.06 6.55 -2.62
C LEU A 53 10.41 8.03 -2.45
N ALA A 54 10.45 8.74 -3.57
CA ALA A 54 10.66 10.17 -3.60
C ALA A 54 9.79 10.84 -4.67
N GLY A 55 9.52 12.14 -4.49
CA GLY A 55 8.74 12.92 -5.43
C GLY A 55 7.30 12.40 -5.61
N PRO A 56 6.73 12.48 -6.83
CA PRO A 56 5.33 12.11 -7.06
C PRO A 56 4.95 10.68 -6.66
N ALA A 57 5.89 9.74 -6.74
CA ALA A 57 5.63 8.35 -6.34
C ALA A 57 5.41 8.21 -4.82
N ASN A 58 6.10 9.01 -4.01
CA ASN A 58 5.86 9.04 -2.56
C ASN A 58 4.46 9.60 -2.23
N GLU A 59 4.09 10.71 -2.88
CA GLU A 59 2.77 11.33 -2.72
C GLU A 59 1.64 10.37 -3.12
N GLU A 60 1.82 9.63 -4.21
CA GLU A 60 0.87 8.60 -4.67
C GLU A 60 0.77 7.44 -3.67
N CYS A 61 1.89 6.95 -3.13
CA CYS A 61 1.91 5.90 -2.10
C CYS A 61 1.16 6.33 -0.84
N HIS A 62 1.38 7.57 -0.35
CA HIS A 62 0.63 8.13 0.78
C HIS A 62 -0.86 8.19 0.49
N HIS A 63 -1.23 8.62 -0.72
CA HIS A 63 -2.61 8.72 -1.14
C HIS A 63 -3.29 7.35 -1.16
N ILE A 64 -2.67 6.36 -1.81
CA ILE A 64 -3.16 4.97 -1.87
C ILE A 64 -3.31 4.39 -0.46
N ALA A 65 -2.28 4.52 0.38
CA ALA A 65 -2.30 4.00 1.75
C ALA A 65 -3.44 4.59 2.58
N LYS A 66 -3.72 5.88 2.41
CA LYS A 66 -4.80 6.57 3.12
C LYS A 66 -6.19 6.16 2.63
N GLU A 67 -6.41 6.15 1.31
CA GLU A 67 -7.71 5.85 0.73
C GLU A 67 -8.11 4.39 0.93
N ASN A 68 -7.13 3.49 0.93
CA ASN A 68 -7.34 2.05 1.00
C ASN A 68 -7.03 1.45 2.38
N LEU A 69 -6.80 2.28 3.39
CA LEU A 69 -6.36 1.86 4.72
C LEU A 69 -7.20 0.73 5.30
N MET A 70 -8.52 0.84 5.22
CA MET A 70 -9.42 -0.16 5.81
C MET A 70 -9.35 -1.50 5.08
N LEU A 71 -9.22 -1.49 3.75
CA LEU A 71 -9.06 -2.72 2.96
C LEU A 71 -7.74 -3.39 3.31
N ILE A 72 -6.63 -2.65 3.25
CA ILE A 72 -5.30 -3.13 3.60
C ILE A 72 -5.31 -3.69 5.04
N TYR A 73 -5.87 -2.96 5.98
CA TYR A 73 -5.97 -3.37 7.38
C TYR A 73 -6.75 -4.69 7.55
N THR A 74 -7.95 -4.79 6.98
CA THR A 74 -8.79 -6.00 7.12
C THR A 74 -8.12 -7.21 6.48
N ASP A 75 -7.49 -7.06 5.32
CA ASP A 75 -6.79 -8.15 4.67
C ASP A 75 -5.53 -8.59 5.43
N LEU A 76 -4.78 -7.64 6.00
CA LEU A 76 -3.64 -7.95 6.88
C LEU A 76 -4.09 -8.68 8.15
N GLN A 77 -5.20 -8.28 8.76
CA GLN A 77 -5.79 -9.00 9.90
C GLN A 77 -6.28 -10.40 9.52
N ALA A 78 -6.72 -10.59 8.28
CA ALA A 78 -7.08 -11.89 7.72
C ALA A 78 -5.86 -12.73 7.28
N GLY A 79 -4.63 -12.25 7.53
CA GLY A 79 -3.39 -12.95 7.21
C GLY A 79 -3.06 -12.96 5.71
N LYS A 80 -3.63 -12.06 4.91
CA LYS A 80 -3.37 -11.99 3.47
C LYS A 80 -1.96 -11.46 3.19
N GLY A 81 -1.43 -11.90 2.05
CA GLY A 81 -0.10 -11.49 1.57
C GLY A 81 -0.14 -10.15 0.85
N ALA A 82 1.01 -9.47 0.80
CA ALA A 82 1.15 -8.18 0.13
C ALA A 82 0.72 -8.22 -1.34
N TYR A 83 1.08 -9.28 -2.07
CA TYR A 83 0.70 -9.45 -3.48
C TYR A 83 -0.82 -9.57 -3.67
N PHE A 84 -1.52 -10.28 -2.78
CA PHE A 84 -2.98 -10.41 -2.84
C PHE A 84 -3.67 -9.06 -2.62
N ILE A 85 -3.20 -8.28 -1.64
CA ILE A 85 -3.72 -6.94 -1.37
C ILE A 85 -3.45 -6.01 -2.55
N CYS A 86 -2.24 -6.07 -3.12
CA CYS A 86 -1.87 -5.29 -4.29
C CYS A 86 -2.79 -5.57 -5.51
N GLN A 87 -3.12 -6.85 -5.75
CA GLN A 87 -4.07 -7.24 -6.80
C GLN A 87 -5.47 -6.69 -6.57
N GLN A 88 -5.96 -6.66 -5.33
CA GLN A 88 -7.26 -6.06 -5.04
C GLN A 88 -7.31 -4.56 -5.31
N LEU A 89 -6.17 -3.88 -5.17
CA LEU A 89 -6.03 -2.45 -5.41
C LEU A 89 -5.73 -2.11 -6.88
N ASP A 90 -5.70 -3.12 -7.76
CA ASP A 90 -5.32 -2.99 -9.17
C ASP A 90 -3.92 -2.36 -9.35
N LEU A 91 -3.07 -2.52 -8.33
CA LEU A 91 -1.67 -2.08 -8.32
C LEU A 91 -0.72 -3.18 -8.83
N CYS A 92 -1.23 -4.41 -8.89
CA CYS A 92 -0.67 -5.66 -9.39
C CYS A 92 -1.80 -6.48 -10.04
#